data_AF-A0A527H720-F1
#
_entry.id   AF-A0A527H720-F1
#
_cell.length_a   1.000
_cell.length_b   1.000
_cell.length_c   1.000
_cell.angle_alpha   90.00
_cell.angle_beta   90.00
_cell.angle_gamma   90.00
#
_symmetry.space_group_name_H-M   'P 1'
#
loop_
_entity.id
_entity.type
_entity.pdbx_description
1 polymer ?
#
loop_
_entity_poly.entity_id
_entity_poly.type
_entity_poly.pdbx_seq_one_letter_code
_entity_poly.pdbx_strand_id
1 'polypeptide(L)'
;LTGVSYSDVLASKATVGQIATAMANVPGLGNTAKVALQTIASKSTGTVQIPLSHLVDLGSVGKLGLGQRPAGLGVDASALGMLTAAAGLANGSKQVDVALGATIPGVLSTTLAIAIGEPPQSSPWLAVGEAGTVVRTAQTRIKLLVTVGVGNPNLGGGISLLSVKLPLNVEVAYAEAKLTDISCPTGPDSLKVTIAAKPGIAAVNLAASDADNSPTAFADFSNPQSFSDANIADVSLNLLLLKIPLILVKGSAGADITNVSPTNLVFNKTEIAAKTIKTTPTRDITQTLTTSLVDKLSLSVNALGILGLDITALLGTVKPAVTTLLKTVTAPVDTLLYNLLDTLGVHLGEADVRVTGATCGRAVLVQ
;
A
#
# COMPACT_ATOMS: atom_id res chain seq x y z
N LEU A 1 -19.12 37.43 19.54
CA LEU A 1 -18.00 36.47 19.44
C LEU A 1 -17.87 36.08 17.97
N THR A 2 -16.80 36.47 17.29
CA THR A 2 -16.46 35.93 15.97
C THR A 2 -16.06 34.47 16.16
N GLY A 3 -16.88 33.54 15.68
CA GLY A 3 -16.60 32.12 15.81
C GLY A 3 -15.33 31.74 15.04
N VAL A 4 -14.51 30.88 15.64
CA VAL A 4 -13.33 30.29 14.99
C VAL A 4 -13.79 29.58 13.71
N SER A 5 -13.05 29.75 12.61
CA SER A 5 -13.31 29.12 11.30
C SER A 5 -12.53 27.82 11.13
N TYR A 6 -12.89 27.01 10.13
CA TYR A 6 -12.09 25.84 9.77
C TYR A 6 -10.67 26.22 9.32
N SER A 7 -10.50 27.35 8.63
CA SER A 7 -9.19 27.90 8.28
C SER A 7 -8.33 28.24 9.49
N ASP A 8 -8.93 28.71 10.59
CA ASP A 8 -8.19 29.02 11.82
C ASP A 8 -7.67 27.74 12.50
N VAL A 9 -8.42 26.65 12.42
CA VAL A 9 -7.97 25.33 12.92
C VAL A 9 -6.88 24.75 12.01
N LEU A 10 -7.03 24.86 10.68
CA LEU A 10 -6.04 24.37 9.73
C LEU A 10 -4.73 25.17 9.76
N ALA A 11 -4.73 26.41 10.27
CA ALA A 11 -3.52 27.17 10.52
C ALA A 11 -2.67 26.63 11.69
N SER A 12 -3.22 25.73 12.52
CA SER A 12 -2.51 25.11 13.64
C SER A 12 -1.60 23.96 13.19
N LYS A 13 -0.75 23.46 14.12
CA LYS A 13 0.15 22.33 13.88
C LYS A 13 -0.16 21.17 14.81
N ALA A 14 0.03 19.93 14.35
CA ALA A 14 -0.18 18.72 15.15
C ALA A 14 0.86 17.63 14.84
N THR A 15 1.13 16.74 15.80
CA THR A 15 1.95 15.54 15.59
C THR A 15 1.11 14.39 15.03
N VAL A 16 1.77 13.35 14.48
CA VAL A 16 1.09 12.13 13.99
C VAL A 16 0.26 11.47 15.10
N GLY A 17 0.78 11.40 16.32
CA GLY A 17 0.05 10.86 17.47
C GLY A 17 -1.17 11.71 17.86
N GLN A 18 -1.07 13.04 17.76
CA GLN A 18 -2.21 13.94 18.00
C GLN A 18 -3.28 13.81 16.92
N ILE A 19 -2.88 13.66 15.66
CA ILE A 19 -3.79 13.43 14.53
C ILE A 19 -4.50 12.07 14.70
N ALA A 20 -3.76 11.00 15.02
CA ALA A 20 -4.33 9.68 15.32
C ALA A 20 -5.33 9.73 16.48
N THR A 21 -5.00 10.47 17.54
CA THR A 21 -5.88 10.67 18.71
C THR A 21 -7.15 11.43 18.33
N ALA A 22 -7.02 12.50 17.53
CA ALA A 22 -8.16 13.28 17.07
C ALA A 22 -9.12 12.42 16.23
N MET A 23 -8.57 11.59 15.33
CA MET A 23 -9.37 10.68 14.52
C MET A 23 -10.05 9.58 15.34
N ALA A 24 -9.39 9.04 16.37
CA ALA A 24 -9.99 8.05 17.27
C ALA A 24 -11.20 8.57 18.05
N ASN A 25 -11.37 9.89 18.12
CA ASN A 25 -12.48 10.57 18.80
C ASN A 25 -13.59 11.02 17.84
N VAL A 26 -13.50 10.71 16.54
CA VAL A 26 -14.55 11.05 15.58
C VAL A 26 -15.81 10.23 15.86
N PRO A 27 -16.99 10.87 16.05
CA PRO A 27 -18.25 10.18 16.28
C PRO A 27 -18.61 9.23 15.12
N GLY A 28 -19.07 8.02 15.43
CA GLY A 28 -19.48 7.02 14.44
C GLY A 28 -18.37 6.06 13.98
N LEU A 29 -17.16 6.17 14.54
CA LEU A 29 -16.07 5.24 14.27
C LEU A 29 -16.28 3.89 15.00
N GLY A 30 -16.10 2.77 14.28
CA GLY A 30 -16.21 1.43 14.86
C GLY A 30 -15.12 1.14 15.92
N ASN A 31 -15.43 0.31 16.92
CA ASN A 31 -14.51 0.04 18.05
C ASN A 31 -13.13 -0.48 17.62
N THR A 32 -13.05 -1.36 16.62
CA THR A 32 -11.79 -1.89 16.11
C THR A 32 -10.90 -0.79 15.51
N ALA A 33 -11.48 0.10 14.70
CA ALA A 33 -10.77 1.23 14.11
C ALA A 33 -10.32 2.22 15.19
N LYS A 34 -11.15 2.47 16.20
CA LYS A 34 -10.79 3.29 17.36
C LYS A 34 -9.59 2.73 18.11
N VAL A 35 -9.58 1.44 18.41
CA VAL A 35 -8.46 0.77 19.11
C VAL A 35 -7.19 0.76 18.26
N ALA A 36 -7.30 0.54 16.95
CA ALA A 36 -6.15 0.61 16.04
C ALA A 36 -5.54 2.02 16.02
N LEU A 37 -6.36 3.07 15.91
CA LEU A 37 -5.92 4.46 15.94
C LEU A 37 -5.32 4.85 17.29
N GLN A 38 -5.87 4.37 18.40
CA GLN A 38 -5.30 4.56 19.74
C GLN A 38 -3.96 3.83 19.89
N THR A 39 -3.83 2.64 19.31
CA THR A 39 -2.58 1.88 19.30
C THR A 39 -1.51 2.64 18.50
N ILE A 40 -1.85 3.12 17.30
CA ILE A 40 -0.97 3.97 16.49
C ILE A 40 -0.59 5.25 17.24
N ALA A 41 -1.56 5.93 17.85
CA ALA A 41 -1.31 7.12 18.66
C ALA A 41 -0.33 6.86 19.82
N SER A 42 -0.52 5.74 20.53
CA SER A 42 0.33 5.36 21.67
C SER A 42 1.73 4.92 21.29
N LYS A 43 1.91 4.37 20.08
CA LYS A 43 3.20 3.90 19.55
C LYS A 43 3.92 4.96 18.70
N SER A 44 3.23 6.03 18.32
CA SER A 44 3.82 7.16 17.60
C SER A 44 4.61 8.04 18.57
N THR A 45 5.93 7.87 18.57
CA THR A 45 6.86 8.67 19.39
C THR A 45 7.37 9.93 18.69
N GLY A 46 6.93 10.18 17.44
CA GLY A 46 7.35 11.32 16.64
C GLY A 46 6.82 12.63 17.19
N THR A 47 7.71 13.60 17.44
CA THR A 47 7.37 14.93 17.98
C THR A 47 7.22 16.01 16.91
N VAL A 48 7.46 15.67 15.64
CA VAL A 48 7.42 16.64 14.54
C VAL A 48 6.01 17.19 14.38
N GLN A 49 5.91 18.52 14.37
CA GLN A 49 4.66 19.25 14.23
C GLN A 49 4.40 19.61 12.77
N ILE A 50 3.29 19.08 12.25
CA ILE A 50 2.85 19.23 10.87
C ILE A 50 1.84 20.37 10.79
N PRO A 51 2.00 21.37 9.90
CA PRO A 51 0.94 22.33 9.60
C PRO A 51 -0.28 21.61 9.04
N LEU A 52 -1.44 21.75 9.70
CA LEU A 52 -2.65 21.05 9.27
C LEU A 52 -3.14 21.50 7.88
N SER A 53 -2.81 22.73 7.48
CA SER A 53 -3.05 23.29 6.15
C SER A 53 -2.32 22.54 5.02
N HIS A 54 -1.23 21.82 5.32
CA HIS A 54 -0.55 20.98 4.34
C HIS A 54 -1.21 19.60 4.20
N LEU A 55 -2.10 19.27 5.13
CA LEU A 55 -2.76 17.97 5.23
C LEU A 55 -4.16 18.02 4.60
N VAL A 56 -4.86 19.14 4.81
CA VAL A 56 -6.22 19.35 4.31
C VAL A 56 -6.34 20.77 3.78
N ASP A 57 -6.76 20.89 2.51
CA ASP A 57 -7.26 22.15 1.94
C ASP A 57 -8.77 22.05 1.75
N LEU A 58 -9.50 22.96 2.39
CA LEU A 58 -10.97 23.03 2.32
C LEU A 58 -11.46 24.08 1.30
N GLY A 59 -10.54 24.77 0.61
CA GLY A 59 -10.87 25.79 -0.38
C GLY A 59 -11.83 26.85 0.15
N SER A 60 -12.87 27.15 -0.61
CA SER A 60 -13.91 28.13 -0.25
C SER A 60 -14.70 27.77 1.01
N VAL A 61 -14.68 26.50 1.43
CA VAL A 61 -15.38 25.97 2.62
C VAL A 61 -14.60 26.27 3.91
N GLY A 62 -13.28 26.52 3.83
CA GLY A 62 -12.44 26.84 4.99
C GLY A 62 -12.91 28.08 5.77
N LYS A 63 -13.56 29.03 5.08
CA LYS A 63 -14.08 30.28 5.65
C LYS A 63 -15.34 30.10 6.52
N LEU A 64 -15.91 28.91 6.56
CA LEU A 64 -17.07 28.61 7.39
C LEU A 64 -16.68 28.51 8.87
N GLY A 65 -17.61 28.90 9.74
CA GLY A 65 -17.44 28.74 11.19
C GLY A 65 -17.40 27.26 11.58
N LEU A 66 -16.64 26.91 12.62
CA LEU A 66 -16.60 25.53 13.12
C LEU A 66 -17.99 25.02 13.45
N GLY A 67 -18.33 23.83 12.93
CA GLY A 67 -19.65 23.22 13.09
C GLY A 67 -20.67 23.65 12.04
N GLN A 68 -20.37 24.63 11.18
CA GLN A 68 -21.21 24.96 10.04
C GLN A 68 -21.01 23.95 8.92
N ARG A 69 -22.10 23.28 8.52
CA ARG A 69 -22.13 22.33 7.41
C ARG A 69 -23.20 22.79 6.40
N PRO A 70 -22.80 23.32 5.22
CA PRO A 70 -23.75 23.65 4.18
C PRO A 70 -24.57 22.42 3.80
N ALA A 71 -25.87 22.59 3.56
CA ALA A 71 -26.72 21.49 3.13
C ALA A 71 -26.16 20.88 1.83
N GLY A 72 -25.94 19.55 1.83
CA GLY A 72 -25.37 18.83 0.69
C GLY A 72 -23.84 18.75 0.63
N LEU A 73 -23.11 19.39 1.55
CA LEU A 73 -21.65 19.28 1.62
C LEU A 73 -21.23 18.31 2.73
N GLY A 74 -20.93 17.07 2.34
CA GLY A 74 -20.24 16.11 3.20
C GLY A 74 -18.79 15.99 2.80
N VAL A 75 -17.88 16.35 3.70
CA VAL A 75 -16.44 16.11 3.51
C VAL A 75 -16.04 15.01 4.47
N ASP A 76 -15.57 13.91 3.91
CA ASP A 76 -15.06 12.77 4.65
C ASP A 76 -13.67 12.45 4.13
N ALA A 77 -12.73 12.23 5.06
CA ALA A 77 -11.35 11.87 4.78
C ALA A 77 -11.11 10.41 5.18
N SER A 78 -10.20 9.73 4.48
CA SER A 78 -9.71 8.43 4.93
C SER A 78 -8.85 8.62 6.18
N ALA A 79 -9.10 7.83 7.22
CA ALA A 79 -8.29 7.83 8.44
C ALA A 79 -6.83 7.48 8.13
N LEU A 80 -6.58 6.46 7.29
CA LEU A 80 -5.21 6.16 6.89
C LEU A 80 -4.66 7.23 5.95
N GLY A 81 -5.44 7.77 5.01
CA GLY A 81 -4.99 8.89 4.17
C GLY A 81 -4.49 10.08 5.00
N MET A 82 -5.21 10.42 6.07
CA MET A 82 -4.78 11.43 7.04
C MET A 82 -3.54 11.01 7.84
N LEU A 83 -3.47 9.77 8.34
CA LEU A 83 -2.30 9.29 9.10
C LEU A 83 -1.05 9.18 8.24
N THR A 84 -1.20 8.76 7.01
CA THR A 84 -0.14 8.67 6.00
C THR A 84 0.35 10.05 5.61
N ALA A 85 -0.56 10.97 5.26
CA ALA A 85 -0.19 12.34 4.93
C ALA A 85 0.49 13.00 6.14
N ALA A 86 -0.03 12.77 7.35
CA ALA A 86 0.60 13.20 8.59
C ALA A 86 1.99 12.60 8.76
N ALA A 87 2.13 11.28 8.62
CA ALA A 87 3.40 10.58 8.78
C ALA A 87 4.43 11.06 7.75
N GLY A 88 4.05 11.22 6.47
CA GLY A 88 4.90 11.77 5.43
C GLY A 88 5.39 13.18 5.75
N LEU A 89 4.47 14.07 6.15
CA LEU A 89 4.78 15.46 6.51
C LEU A 89 5.58 15.57 7.83
N ALA A 90 5.40 14.65 8.78
CA ALA A 90 6.14 14.63 10.04
C ALA A 90 7.52 14.01 9.90
N ASN A 91 7.69 13.01 9.04
CA ASN A 91 8.96 12.29 8.98
C ASN A 91 9.93 12.84 7.96
N GLY A 92 9.47 13.53 6.90
CA GLY A 92 10.33 14.07 5.84
C GLY A 92 11.33 13.09 5.18
N SER A 93 11.39 11.82 5.62
CA SER A 93 12.45 10.83 5.32
C SER A 93 12.36 9.45 6.03
N LYS A 94 11.42 9.17 6.97
CA LYS A 94 11.36 7.90 7.73
C LYS A 94 9.94 7.27 7.73
N GLN A 95 9.85 5.94 7.78
CA GLN A 95 8.61 5.18 7.52
C GLN A 95 8.23 4.25 8.68
N VAL A 96 6.98 3.79 8.66
CA VAL A 96 6.34 2.99 9.72
C VAL A 96 6.83 1.54 9.67
N ASP A 97 7.44 1.06 10.75
CA ASP A 97 7.74 -0.37 10.98
C ASP A 97 6.61 -0.99 11.84
N VAL A 98 5.88 -1.96 11.28
CA VAL A 98 4.88 -2.74 12.04
C VAL A 98 5.31 -4.21 12.10
N ALA A 99 5.62 -4.70 13.29
CA ALA A 99 5.83 -6.11 13.55
C ALA A 99 4.46 -6.80 13.73
N LEU A 100 4.02 -7.57 12.73
CA LEU A 100 2.72 -8.26 12.71
C LEU A 100 2.78 -9.68 13.32
N GLY A 101 3.87 -10.03 14.00
CA GLY A 101 4.14 -11.40 14.44
C GLY A 101 3.23 -11.87 15.58
N ALA A 102 2.21 -12.69 15.26
CA ALA A 102 1.65 -13.72 16.15
C ALA A 102 0.55 -14.63 15.54
N THR A 103 0.02 -14.40 14.33
CA THR A 103 -1.29 -14.99 13.94
C THR A 103 -1.31 -16.00 12.78
N ILE A 104 -0.19 -16.32 12.12
CA ILE A 104 -0.20 -17.20 10.93
C ILE A 104 0.67 -18.45 11.15
N PRO A 105 0.06 -19.66 11.17
CA PRO A 105 0.81 -20.92 11.23
C PRO A 105 1.85 -21.03 10.11
N GLY A 106 3.10 -21.33 10.47
CA GLY A 106 4.21 -21.48 9.52
C GLY A 106 4.98 -20.20 9.19
N VAL A 107 4.49 -19.01 9.55
CA VAL A 107 5.24 -17.75 9.42
C VAL A 107 6.02 -17.48 10.71
N LEU A 108 7.34 -17.40 10.60
CA LEU A 108 8.25 -17.15 11.72
C LEU A 108 8.35 -15.66 12.05
N SER A 109 8.37 -14.80 11.03
CA SER A 109 8.41 -13.35 11.20
C SER A 109 7.86 -12.62 9.98
N THR A 110 7.31 -11.42 10.22
CA THR A 110 6.85 -10.50 9.19
C THR A 110 7.27 -9.08 9.55
N THR A 111 7.99 -8.43 8.64
CA THR A 111 8.35 -7.02 8.73
C THR A 111 7.75 -6.29 7.55
N LEU A 112 7.07 -5.17 7.83
CA LEU A 112 6.43 -4.32 6.83
C LEU A 112 7.00 -2.91 6.93
N ALA A 113 7.48 -2.38 5.80
CA ALA A 113 7.85 -0.98 5.62
C ALA A 113 7.03 -0.36 4.48
N ILE A 114 6.56 0.87 4.66
CA ILE A 114 5.69 1.57 3.68
C ILE A 114 6.19 3.00 3.45
N ALA A 115 6.51 3.31 2.21
CA ALA A 115 6.90 4.61 1.68
C ALA A 115 5.76 5.25 0.93
N ILE A 116 5.52 6.53 1.17
CA ILE A 116 4.54 7.30 0.39
C ILE A 116 5.21 8.57 -0.08
N GLY A 117 5.28 8.72 -1.40
CA GLY A 117 5.91 9.83 -2.09
C GLY A 117 5.02 11.06 -2.10
N GLU A 118 5.49 12.11 -2.78
CA GLU A 118 4.67 13.30 -2.99
C GLU A 118 3.74 13.09 -4.20
N PRO A 119 2.48 13.54 -4.13
CA PRO A 119 1.68 13.67 -5.34
C PRO A 119 2.33 14.72 -6.26
N PRO A 120 2.08 14.67 -7.58
CA PRO A 120 2.58 15.69 -8.51
C PRO A 120 2.25 17.09 -7.98
N GLN A 121 3.22 18.02 -8.03
CA GLN A 121 3.13 19.36 -7.41
C GLN A 121 1.87 20.18 -7.80
N SER A 122 1.16 19.79 -8.86
CA SER A 122 -0.08 20.42 -9.34
C SER A 122 -1.36 19.61 -9.08
N SER A 123 -1.32 18.48 -8.36
CA SER A 123 -2.48 17.59 -8.18
C SER A 123 -2.76 17.32 -6.70
N PRO A 124 -3.91 17.77 -6.18
CA PRO A 124 -4.28 17.48 -4.80
C PRO A 124 -4.85 16.05 -4.68
N TRP A 125 -4.78 15.48 -3.47
CA TRP A 125 -5.39 14.18 -3.16
C TRP A 125 -6.92 14.24 -3.05
N LEU A 126 -7.47 15.44 -2.90
CA LEU A 126 -8.90 15.76 -2.90
C LEU A 126 -9.10 17.08 -3.66
N ALA A 127 -10.03 17.11 -4.61
CA ALA A 127 -10.38 18.33 -5.35
C ALA A 127 -11.89 18.54 -5.39
N VAL A 128 -12.29 19.81 -5.40
CA VAL A 128 -13.68 20.24 -5.65
C VAL A 128 -13.67 21.08 -6.93
N GLY A 129 -14.43 20.68 -7.94
CA GLY A 129 -14.44 21.36 -9.24
C GLY A 129 -15.43 20.77 -10.25
N GLU A 130 -15.40 21.27 -11.49
CA GLU A 130 -16.26 20.87 -12.60
C GLU A 130 -15.66 19.72 -13.43
N ALA A 131 -16.40 19.25 -14.46
CA ALA A 131 -15.90 18.27 -15.41
C ALA A 131 -14.55 18.71 -16.01
N GLY A 132 -13.58 17.80 -16.02
CA GLY A 132 -12.17 18.09 -16.34
C GLY A 132 -11.25 18.12 -15.11
N THR A 133 -11.79 18.22 -13.89
CA THR A 133 -11.01 18.15 -12.65
C THR A 133 -10.31 16.79 -12.51
N VAL A 134 -9.03 16.81 -12.13
CA VAL A 134 -8.18 15.62 -11.97
C VAL A 134 -7.57 15.59 -10.57
N VAL A 135 -7.61 14.41 -9.94
CA VAL A 135 -6.83 14.11 -8.74
C VAL A 135 -5.89 12.95 -9.03
N ARG A 136 -4.70 12.98 -8.42
CA ARG A 136 -3.69 11.93 -8.53
C ARG A 136 -3.22 11.51 -7.15
N THR A 137 -2.94 10.23 -7.00
CA THR A 137 -2.34 9.70 -5.77
C THR A 137 -0.83 9.86 -5.80
N ALA A 138 -0.23 9.80 -4.60
CA ALA A 138 1.21 9.66 -4.44
C ALA A 138 1.70 8.27 -4.84
N GLN A 139 2.98 8.19 -5.18
CA GLN A 139 3.71 6.93 -5.29
C GLN A 139 3.76 6.21 -3.95
N THR A 140 3.66 4.89 -3.96
CA THR A 140 3.74 4.07 -2.76
C THR A 140 4.73 2.94 -2.97
N ARG A 141 5.73 2.81 -2.10
CA ARG A 141 6.56 1.59 -2.03
C ARG A 141 6.20 0.81 -0.79
N ILE A 142 6.09 -0.49 -0.92
CA ILE A 142 5.82 -1.41 0.17
C ILE A 142 6.90 -2.46 0.13
N LYS A 143 7.54 -2.68 1.28
CA LYS A 143 8.46 -3.78 1.46
C LYS A 143 7.91 -4.70 2.53
N LEU A 144 7.66 -5.94 2.15
CA LEU A 144 7.21 -7.00 3.03
C LEU A 144 8.29 -8.08 3.08
N LEU A 145 8.91 -8.27 4.24
CA LEU A 145 9.84 -9.35 4.49
C LEU A 145 9.14 -10.43 5.31
N VAL A 146 8.89 -11.58 4.70
CA VAL A 146 8.31 -12.75 5.38
C VAL A 146 9.37 -13.83 5.53
N THR A 147 9.54 -14.36 6.74
CA THR A 147 10.31 -15.59 6.96
C THR A 147 9.35 -16.71 7.32
N VAL A 148 9.43 -17.80 6.58
CA VAL A 148 8.55 -18.96 6.70
C VAL A 148 9.37 -20.15 7.20
N GLY A 149 8.82 -20.82 8.20
CA GLY A 149 9.36 -22.05 8.75
C GLY A 149 8.95 -23.24 7.92
N VAL A 150 9.83 -24.25 7.87
CA VAL A 150 9.59 -25.48 7.11
C VAL A 150 9.09 -26.56 8.05
N GLY A 151 7.90 -27.09 7.77
CA GLY A 151 7.30 -28.15 8.58
C GLY A 151 8.07 -29.47 8.52
N ASN A 152 8.57 -29.84 7.34
CA ASN A 152 9.51 -30.95 7.17
C ASN A 152 10.80 -30.42 6.53
N PRO A 153 11.90 -30.29 7.29
CA PRO A 153 13.13 -29.74 6.77
C PRO A 153 13.86 -30.72 5.85
N ASN A 154 13.66 -32.04 5.97
CA ASN A 154 14.45 -33.03 5.23
C ASN A 154 13.95 -33.20 3.78
N LEU A 155 14.82 -32.91 2.81
CA LEU A 155 14.55 -33.06 1.37
C LEU A 155 15.11 -34.36 0.77
N GLY A 156 15.78 -35.18 1.58
CA GLY A 156 16.46 -36.39 1.13
C GLY A 156 17.93 -36.15 0.74
N GLY A 157 18.70 -37.23 0.58
CA GLY A 157 20.11 -37.14 0.18
C GLY A 157 21.03 -36.38 1.14
N GLY A 158 20.61 -36.21 2.40
CA GLY A 158 21.33 -35.40 3.39
C GLY A 158 21.07 -33.89 3.29
N ILE A 159 20.16 -33.44 2.43
CA ILE A 159 19.80 -32.03 2.27
C ILE A 159 18.65 -31.71 3.22
N SER A 160 18.75 -30.60 3.95
CA SER A 160 17.62 -30.08 4.73
C SER A 160 17.40 -28.59 4.50
N LEU A 161 16.18 -28.21 4.13
CA LEU A 161 15.70 -26.83 4.05
C LEU A 161 15.38 -26.35 5.46
N LEU A 162 15.94 -25.21 5.89
CA LEU A 162 15.81 -24.69 7.25
C LEU A 162 14.78 -23.57 7.35
N SER A 163 14.74 -22.70 6.34
CA SER A 163 13.76 -21.61 6.24
C SER A 163 13.66 -21.10 4.80
N VAL A 164 12.55 -20.41 4.52
CA VAL A 164 12.38 -19.63 3.29
C VAL A 164 12.12 -18.17 3.64
N LYS A 165 12.80 -17.27 2.93
CA LYS A 165 12.74 -15.83 3.10
C LYS A 165 12.16 -15.21 1.82
N LEU A 166 11.20 -14.31 2.02
CA LEU A 166 10.46 -13.64 0.95
C LEU A 166 10.59 -12.12 1.10
N PRO A 167 11.63 -11.52 0.52
CA PRO A 167 11.77 -10.07 0.45
C PRO A 167 10.95 -9.55 -0.75
N LEU A 168 9.68 -9.24 -0.49
CA LEU A 168 8.76 -8.73 -1.49
C LEU A 168 8.83 -7.19 -1.49
N ASN A 169 9.18 -6.62 -2.63
CA ASN A 169 9.15 -5.18 -2.86
C ASN A 169 8.07 -4.88 -3.88
N VAL A 170 7.16 -3.98 -3.53
CA VAL A 170 6.06 -3.55 -4.39
C VAL A 170 6.16 -2.04 -4.54
N GLU A 171 6.27 -1.58 -5.78
CA GLU A 171 6.19 -0.16 -6.09
C GLU A 171 4.90 0.09 -6.88
N VAL A 172 4.11 1.05 -6.41
CA VAL A 172 2.89 1.51 -7.07
C VAL A 172 3.13 2.95 -7.50
N ALA A 173 3.04 3.21 -8.81
CA ALA A 173 3.36 4.52 -9.38
C ALA A 173 2.33 5.61 -9.02
N TYR A 174 1.24 5.78 -9.77
CA TYR A 174 0.22 6.77 -9.43
C TYR A 174 -1.12 6.34 -10.01
N ALA A 175 -2.21 6.51 -9.26
CA ALA A 175 -3.55 6.42 -9.81
C ALA A 175 -4.01 7.82 -10.23
N GLU A 176 -4.70 7.90 -11.37
CA GLU A 176 -5.36 9.11 -11.84
C GLU A 176 -6.88 8.92 -11.81
N ALA A 177 -7.60 9.89 -11.26
CA ALA A 177 -9.05 9.95 -11.34
C ALA A 177 -9.46 11.30 -11.93
N LYS A 178 -10.18 11.25 -13.05
CA LYS A 178 -10.67 12.42 -13.77
C LYS A 178 -12.18 12.48 -13.70
N LEU A 179 -12.73 13.57 -13.18
CA LEU A 179 -14.15 13.87 -13.26
C LEU A 179 -14.51 14.15 -14.73
N THR A 180 -15.30 13.26 -15.35
CA THR A 180 -15.64 13.38 -16.77
C THR A 180 -17.04 13.93 -17.00
N ASP A 181 -17.99 13.65 -16.10
CA ASP A 181 -19.37 14.09 -16.26
C ASP A 181 -20.10 14.22 -14.91
N ILE A 182 -20.99 15.21 -14.82
CA ILE A 182 -21.99 15.34 -13.76
C ILE A 182 -23.34 15.56 -14.45
N SER A 183 -24.28 14.62 -14.31
CA SER A 183 -25.57 14.67 -14.99
C SER A 183 -26.74 14.41 -14.04
N CYS A 184 -27.87 15.07 -14.30
CA CYS A 184 -29.14 14.89 -13.59
C CYS A 184 -30.28 14.70 -14.61
N PRO A 185 -30.40 13.52 -15.25
CA PRO A 185 -31.27 13.33 -16.42
C PRO A 185 -32.76 13.65 -16.18
N THR A 186 -33.27 13.38 -14.98
CA THR A 186 -34.67 13.60 -14.60
C THR A 186 -34.82 14.55 -13.40
N GLY A 187 -33.76 15.32 -13.08
CA GLY A 187 -33.74 16.27 -11.97
C GLY A 187 -32.78 15.88 -10.83
N PRO A 188 -32.76 16.63 -9.72
CA PRO A 188 -31.74 16.52 -8.66
C PRO A 188 -31.66 15.15 -7.96
N ASP A 189 -32.70 14.32 -8.07
CA ASP A 189 -32.72 12.96 -7.51
C ASP A 189 -32.07 11.93 -8.43
N SER A 190 -31.87 12.26 -9.71
CA SER A 190 -31.25 11.40 -10.72
C SER A 190 -29.75 11.64 -10.92
N LEU A 191 -29.11 12.31 -9.95
CA LEU A 191 -27.70 12.67 -9.98
C LEU A 191 -26.82 11.45 -10.29
N LYS A 192 -25.98 11.60 -11.31
CA LYS A 192 -24.93 10.70 -11.73
C LYS A 192 -23.63 11.47 -11.87
N VAL A 193 -22.55 10.91 -11.34
CA VAL A 193 -21.20 11.44 -11.50
C VAL A 193 -20.35 10.35 -12.14
N THR A 194 -19.70 10.67 -13.26
CA THR A 194 -18.80 9.74 -13.94
C THR A 194 -17.37 10.17 -13.71
N ILE A 195 -16.55 9.24 -13.22
CA ILE A 195 -15.12 9.40 -13.03
C ILE A 195 -14.40 8.41 -13.94
N ALA A 196 -13.50 8.88 -14.80
CA ALA A 196 -12.55 8.01 -15.50
C ALA A 196 -11.36 7.76 -14.56
N ALA A 197 -11.24 6.51 -14.09
CA ALA A 197 -10.18 6.08 -13.19
C ALA A 197 -9.14 5.28 -13.99
N LYS A 198 -7.87 5.64 -13.85
CA LYS A 198 -6.74 4.92 -14.45
C LYS A 198 -5.75 4.55 -13.33
N PRO A 199 -5.67 3.27 -12.96
CA PRO A 199 -4.65 2.82 -12.02
C PRO A 199 -3.24 2.98 -12.61
N GLY A 200 -2.26 3.16 -11.72
CA GLY A 200 -0.85 3.25 -12.07
C GLY A 200 -0.23 1.90 -12.40
N ILE A 201 0.95 1.95 -13.01
CA ILE A 201 1.82 0.78 -13.15
C ILE A 201 2.24 0.35 -11.75
N ALA A 202 2.13 -0.95 -11.46
CA ALA A 202 2.73 -1.54 -10.28
C ALA A 202 3.89 -2.45 -10.72
N ALA A 203 5.01 -2.38 -10.02
CA ALA A 203 6.12 -3.30 -10.20
C ALA A 203 6.28 -4.11 -8.93
N VAL A 204 6.50 -5.42 -9.07
CA VAL A 204 6.72 -6.30 -7.93
C VAL A 204 8.00 -7.09 -8.14
N ASN A 205 8.86 -7.07 -7.14
CA ASN A 205 10.17 -7.72 -7.17
C ASN A 205 10.37 -8.56 -5.89
N LEU A 206 10.62 -9.85 -6.07
CA LEU A 206 11.15 -10.72 -5.02
C LEU A 206 12.68 -10.68 -5.10
N ALA A 207 13.29 -9.77 -4.37
CA ALA A 207 14.71 -9.45 -4.50
C ALA A 207 15.22 -8.64 -3.31
N ALA A 208 16.54 -8.54 -3.18
CA ALA A 208 17.16 -7.57 -2.28
C ALA A 208 17.13 -6.21 -2.99
N SER A 209 16.79 -5.14 -2.27
CA SER A 209 16.92 -3.78 -2.77
C SER A 209 18.18 -3.11 -2.21
N ASP A 210 18.79 -2.26 -3.02
CA ASP A 210 19.77 -1.26 -2.59
C ASP A 210 19.34 -0.40 -1.38
N ALA A 211 18.04 -0.24 -1.16
CA ALA A 211 17.47 0.50 -0.06
C ALA A 211 17.26 -0.33 1.22
N ASP A 212 17.56 -1.64 1.22
CA ASP A 212 17.27 -2.55 2.33
C ASP A 212 17.82 -2.11 3.69
N ASN A 213 18.97 -1.45 3.67
CA ASN A 213 19.67 -0.98 4.87
C ASN A 213 19.54 0.54 5.08
N SER A 214 18.70 1.21 4.29
CA SER A 214 18.58 2.67 4.30
C SER A 214 17.12 3.10 4.10
N PRO A 215 16.40 3.41 5.20
CA PRO A 215 15.02 3.92 5.14
C PRO A 215 14.88 5.19 4.29
N THR A 216 15.93 6.04 4.27
CA THR A 216 15.94 7.27 3.50
C THR A 216 16.05 7.00 2.00
N ALA A 217 16.85 6.00 1.59
CA ALA A 217 16.92 5.58 0.19
C ALA A 217 15.62 4.90 -0.26
N PHE A 218 14.97 4.14 0.64
CA PHE A 218 13.68 3.51 0.35
C PHE A 218 12.57 4.55 0.12
N ALA A 219 12.59 5.63 0.92
CA ALA A 219 11.70 6.78 0.80
C ALA A 219 12.04 7.74 -0.35
N ASP A 220 13.18 7.57 -1.02
CA ASP A 220 13.59 8.46 -2.10
C ASP A 220 12.96 8.02 -3.43
N PHE A 221 11.85 8.65 -3.77
CA PHE A 221 11.15 8.42 -5.03
C PHE A 221 11.79 9.12 -6.24
N SER A 222 12.83 9.94 -6.03
CA SER A 222 13.55 10.59 -7.14
C SER A 222 14.47 9.63 -7.90
N ASN A 223 14.86 8.52 -7.26
CA ASN A 223 15.68 7.47 -7.83
C ASN A 223 14.90 6.15 -7.87
N PRO A 224 14.93 5.40 -8.99
CA PRO A 224 14.37 4.06 -9.04
C PRO A 224 15.18 3.10 -8.15
N GLN A 225 14.51 2.14 -7.53
CA GLN A 225 15.21 1.10 -6.77
C GLN A 225 15.93 0.13 -7.70
N SER A 226 17.13 -0.28 -7.31
CA SER A 226 17.84 -1.39 -7.96
C SER A 226 17.66 -2.68 -7.17
N PHE A 227 17.48 -3.78 -7.90
CA PHE A 227 17.20 -5.10 -7.35
C PHE A 227 18.32 -6.08 -7.67
N SER A 228 18.64 -6.93 -6.70
CA SER A 228 19.67 -7.96 -6.81
C SER A 228 19.24 -9.26 -6.13
N ASP A 229 19.99 -10.34 -6.36
CA ASP A 229 19.70 -11.64 -5.77
C ASP A 229 19.67 -11.57 -4.22
N ALA A 230 18.50 -11.88 -3.66
CA ALA A 230 18.31 -12.03 -2.23
C ALA A 230 18.57 -13.46 -1.79
N ASN A 231 18.86 -13.67 -0.51
CA ASN A 231 18.78 -15.00 0.08
C ASN A 231 17.32 -15.43 0.21
N ILE A 232 16.92 -16.45 -0.55
CA ILE A 232 15.55 -16.97 -0.60
C ILE A 232 15.39 -18.19 0.29
N ALA A 233 16.44 -19.00 0.47
CA ALA A 233 16.38 -20.19 1.30
C ALA A 233 17.70 -20.50 2.01
N ASP A 234 17.58 -20.94 3.26
CA ASP A 234 18.68 -21.44 4.07
C ASP A 234 18.65 -22.97 4.05
N VAL A 235 19.74 -23.60 3.64
CA VAL A 235 19.85 -25.06 3.50
C VAL A 235 21.02 -25.59 4.31
N SER A 236 20.87 -26.73 4.96
CA SER A 236 21.99 -27.50 5.52
C SER A 236 22.22 -28.77 4.69
N LEU A 237 23.48 -29.18 4.57
CA LEU A 237 23.89 -30.37 3.82
C LEU A 237 24.69 -31.30 4.74
N ASN A 238 24.29 -32.57 4.79
CA ASN A 238 24.93 -33.62 5.57
C ASN A 238 25.29 -34.79 4.66
N LEU A 239 26.52 -34.78 4.14
CA LEU A 239 27.05 -35.77 3.20
C LEU A 239 28.00 -36.72 3.93
N LEU A 240 27.47 -37.84 4.43
CA LEU A 240 28.19 -38.87 5.19
C LEU A 240 29.03 -38.28 6.35
N LEU A 241 30.28 -37.90 6.07
CA LEU A 241 31.26 -37.35 7.01
C LEU A 241 31.34 -35.81 7.00
N LEU A 242 30.75 -35.15 6.00
CA LEU A 242 30.80 -33.70 5.83
C LEU A 242 29.46 -33.06 6.22
N LYS A 243 29.49 -32.21 7.24
CA LYS A 243 28.35 -31.39 7.67
C LYS A 243 28.58 -29.93 7.31
N ILE A 244 27.76 -29.42 6.40
CA ILE A 244 27.73 -28.02 6.02
C ILE A 244 26.46 -27.43 6.65
N PRO A 245 26.59 -26.66 7.74
CA PRO A 245 25.44 -26.25 8.54
C PRO A 245 24.56 -25.20 7.84
N LEU A 246 25.12 -24.40 6.91
CA LEU A 246 24.37 -23.36 6.22
C LEU A 246 24.91 -23.09 4.81
N ILE A 247 24.02 -23.18 3.84
CA ILE A 247 24.20 -22.87 2.43
C ILE A 247 23.08 -21.92 2.06
N LEU A 248 23.45 -20.76 1.51
CA LEU A 248 22.52 -19.73 1.12
C LEU A 248 22.13 -19.95 -0.34
N VAL A 249 20.83 -20.09 -0.57
CA VAL A 249 20.24 -20.16 -1.90
C VAL A 249 19.78 -18.76 -2.23
N LYS A 250 20.48 -18.14 -3.17
CA LYS A 250 20.18 -16.79 -3.62
C LYS A 250 19.30 -16.81 -4.85
N GLY A 251 18.48 -15.78 -5.01
CA GLY A 251 17.67 -15.62 -6.20
C GLY A 251 16.89 -14.34 -6.24
N SER A 252 16.34 -14.08 -7.42
CA SER A 252 15.47 -12.93 -7.67
C SER A 252 14.43 -13.26 -8.73
N ALA A 253 13.31 -12.52 -8.69
CA ALA A 253 12.29 -12.52 -9.74
C ALA A 253 11.53 -11.19 -9.74
N GLY A 254 10.99 -10.80 -10.90
CA GLY A 254 10.26 -9.54 -11.07
C GLY A 254 9.13 -9.62 -12.10
N ALA A 255 8.09 -8.83 -11.87
CA ALA A 255 6.95 -8.69 -12.77
C ALA A 255 6.43 -7.24 -12.77
N ASP A 256 6.16 -6.73 -13.97
CA ASP A 256 5.46 -5.47 -14.17
C ASP A 256 3.98 -5.73 -14.40
N ILE A 257 3.15 -4.94 -13.72
CA ILE A 257 1.69 -4.96 -13.79
C ILE A 257 1.27 -3.63 -14.39
N THR A 258 0.65 -3.69 -15.58
CA THR A 258 0.25 -2.48 -16.32
C THR A 258 -1.23 -2.52 -16.66
N ASN A 259 -1.86 -1.34 -16.64
CA ASN A 259 -3.20 -1.12 -17.18
C ASN A 259 -3.10 -0.12 -18.34
N VAL A 260 -3.62 -0.50 -19.52
CA VAL A 260 -3.44 0.29 -20.76
C VAL A 260 -4.56 1.34 -20.94
N SER A 261 -5.75 1.17 -20.32
CA SER A 261 -6.92 2.03 -20.53
C SER A 261 -7.63 2.49 -19.23
N PRO A 262 -8.17 3.72 -19.18
CA PRO A 262 -9.05 4.17 -18.10
C PRO A 262 -10.37 3.39 -18.05
N THR A 263 -10.91 3.20 -16.83
CA THR A 263 -12.24 2.62 -16.58
C THR A 263 -13.21 3.67 -16.05
N ASN A 264 -14.44 3.69 -16.56
CA ASN A 264 -15.46 4.63 -16.11
C ASN A 264 -16.20 4.09 -14.88
N LEU A 265 -16.12 4.84 -13.78
CA LEU A 265 -16.85 4.61 -12.54
C LEU A 265 -18.02 5.60 -12.45
N VAL A 266 -19.24 5.09 -12.44
CA VAL A 266 -20.47 5.91 -12.37
C VAL A 266 -21.05 5.83 -10.96
N PHE A 267 -21.15 6.96 -10.27
CA PHE A 267 -21.73 7.07 -8.93
C PHE A 267 -23.12 7.67 -9.02
N ASN A 268 -24.11 7.02 -8.41
CA ASN A 268 -25.46 7.57 -8.29
C ASN A 268 -25.65 8.31 -6.95
N LYS A 269 -26.75 9.05 -6.82
CA LYS A 269 -27.08 9.82 -5.60
C LYS A 269 -27.01 9.00 -4.30
N THR A 270 -27.52 7.77 -4.30
CA THR A 270 -27.51 6.90 -3.10
C THR A 270 -26.10 6.46 -2.73
N GLU A 271 -25.26 6.14 -3.72
CA GLU A 271 -23.86 5.77 -3.53
C GLU A 271 -23.03 6.95 -3.05
N ILE A 272 -23.28 8.16 -3.56
CA ILE A 272 -22.64 9.39 -3.09
C ILE A 272 -23.03 9.68 -1.63
N ALA A 273 -24.32 9.57 -1.30
CA ALA A 273 -24.81 9.77 0.06
C ALA A 273 -24.26 8.72 1.04
N ALA A 274 -24.15 7.47 0.61
CA ALA A 274 -23.56 6.37 1.35
C ALA A 274 -22.02 6.41 1.36
N LYS A 275 -21.40 7.31 0.58
CA LYS A 275 -19.95 7.46 0.43
C LYS A 275 -19.28 6.18 -0.07
N THR A 276 -19.99 5.45 -0.92
CA THR A 276 -19.52 4.20 -1.52
C THR A 276 -18.21 4.47 -2.26
N ILE A 277 -17.19 3.68 -1.93
CA ILE A 277 -15.94 3.64 -2.69
C ILE A 277 -16.19 2.71 -3.88
N LYS A 278 -15.82 3.14 -5.09
CA LYS A 278 -15.74 2.25 -6.24
C LYS A 278 -14.29 2.11 -6.65
N THR A 279 -13.92 0.89 -6.93
CA THR A 279 -12.54 0.51 -7.18
C THR A 279 -12.41 -0.07 -8.57
N THR A 280 -11.44 0.40 -9.33
CA THR A 280 -11.02 -0.22 -10.59
C THR A 280 -9.72 -0.97 -10.33
N PRO A 281 -9.74 -2.31 -10.31
CA PRO A 281 -8.53 -3.10 -10.18
C PRO A 281 -7.74 -3.14 -11.48
N THR A 282 -6.43 -3.32 -11.38
CA THR A 282 -5.64 -3.93 -12.47
C THR A 282 -5.91 -5.43 -12.41
N ARG A 283 -6.28 -6.04 -13.55
CA ARG A 283 -6.67 -7.45 -13.56
C ARG A 283 -5.43 -8.36 -13.41
N ASP A 284 -5.66 -9.53 -12.82
CA ASP A 284 -4.74 -10.67 -12.76
C ASP A 284 -3.45 -10.50 -11.93
N ILE A 285 -3.40 -9.53 -11.01
CA ILE A 285 -2.20 -9.21 -10.22
C ILE A 285 -1.63 -10.39 -9.45
N THR A 286 -2.39 -11.05 -8.59
CA THR A 286 -1.87 -12.08 -7.68
C THR A 286 -1.53 -13.37 -8.40
N GLN A 287 -2.33 -13.74 -9.41
CA GLN A 287 -2.11 -14.95 -10.19
C GLN A 287 -0.93 -14.81 -11.16
N THR A 288 -0.79 -13.66 -11.83
CA THR A 288 0.39 -13.37 -12.68
C THR A 288 1.63 -13.12 -11.85
N LEU A 289 1.51 -12.56 -10.64
CA LEU A 289 2.64 -12.34 -9.76
C LEU A 289 3.24 -13.66 -9.28
N THR A 290 2.44 -14.55 -8.70
CA THR A 290 2.94 -15.84 -8.20
C THR A 290 3.47 -16.72 -9.33
N THR A 291 2.77 -16.73 -10.47
CA THR A 291 3.23 -17.47 -11.66
C THR A 291 4.51 -16.87 -12.22
N SER A 292 4.59 -15.54 -12.40
CA SER A 292 5.80 -14.88 -12.91
C SER A 292 6.97 -14.96 -11.95
N LEU A 293 6.73 -14.85 -10.63
CA LEU A 293 7.76 -14.97 -9.61
C LEU A 293 8.31 -16.39 -9.58
N VAL A 294 7.46 -17.42 -9.63
CA VAL A 294 7.88 -18.83 -9.66
C VAL A 294 8.59 -19.18 -10.97
N ASP A 295 8.05 -18.74 -12.11
CA ASP A 295 8.56 -19.08 -13.44
C ASP A 295 9.87 -18.34 -13.75
N LYS A 296 10.01 -17.09 -13.28
CA LYS A 296 11.21 -16.28 -13.45
C LYS A 296 12.19 -16.39 -12.27
N LEU A 297 11.91 -17.23 -11.27
CA LEU A 297 12.83 -17.44 -10.14
C LEU A 297 14.13 -18.06 -10.62
N SER A 298 15.18 -17.24 -10.66
CA SER A 298 16.54 -17.71 -10.85
C SER A 298 17.13 -18.02 -9.48
N LEU A 299 17.63 -19.24 -9.28
CA LEU A 299 18.30 -19.65 -8.05
C LEU A 299 19.76 -19.95 -8.33
N SER A 300 20.65 -19.40 -7.49
CA SER A 300 22.07 -19.69 -7.47
C SER A 300 22.49 -20.11 -6.06
N VAL A 301 23.50 -20.97 -5.97
CA VAL A 301 24.07 -21.39 -4.68
C VAL A 301 25.50 -20.91 -4.63
N ASN A 302 25.85 -20.19 -3.56
CA ASN A 302 27.23 -19.84 -3.30
C ASN A 302 27.84 -20.88 -2.36
N ALA A 303 28.40 -21.96 -2.94
CA ALA A 303 29.15 -22.95 -2.20
C ALA A 303 30.62 -22.48 -2.13
N LEU A 304 30.99 -21.81 -1.05
CA LEU A 304 32.37 -21.38 -0.81
C LEU A 304 33.31 -22.60 -0.82
N GLY A 305 34.09 -22.76 -1.89
CA GLY A 305 35.35 -23.53 -1.90
C GLY A 305 35.25 -25.06 -1.92
N ILE A 306 34.09 -25.66 -2.19
CA ILE A 306 33.94 -27.12 -2.21
C ILE A 306 34.12 -27.66 -3.63
N LEU A 307 35.36 -27.94 -4.00
CA LEU A 307 35.73 -28.56 -5.27
C LEU A 307 35.05 -29.94 -5.41
N GLY A 308 34.22 -30.12 -6.44
CA GLY A 308 33.66 -31.41 -6.84
C GLY A 308 32.21 -31.69 -6.45
N LEU A 309 31.51 -30.76 -5.77
CA LEU A 309 30.07 -30.88 -5.59
C LEU A 309 29.33 -30.38 -6.83
N ASP A 310 28.47 -31.23 -7.39
CA ASP A 310 27.56 -30.82 -8.46
C ASP A 310 26.46 -29.92 -7.87
N ILE A 311 26.68 -28.61 -7.98
CA ILE A 311 25.76 -27.55 -7.56
C ILE A 311 24.43 -27.67 -8.32
N THR A 312 24.44 -28.23 -9.53
CA THR A 312 23.26 -28.47 -10.36
C THR A 312 22.33 -29.51 -9.73
N ALA A 313 22.87 -30.57 -9.13
CA ALA A 313 22.09 -31.59 -8.43
C ALA A 313 21.44 -31.05 -7.14
N LEU A 314 22.17 -30.20 -6.41
CA LEU A 314 21.63 -29.50 -5.24
C LEU A 314 20.51 -28.55 -5.65
N LEU A 315 20.74 -27.69 -6.65
CA LEU A 315 19.72 -26.79 -7.19
C LEU A 315 18.51 -27.56 -7.75
N GLY A 316 18.74 -28.71 -8.40
CA GLY A 316 17.68 -29.60 -8.89
C GLY A 316 16.82 -30.22 -7.79
N THR A 317 17.35 -30.34 -6.56
CA THR A 317 16.61 -30.84 -5.40
C THR A 317 15.94 -29.71 -4.61
N VAL A 318 16.65 -28.59 -4.46
CA VAL A 318 16.20 -27.43 -3.67
C VAL A 318 15.15 -26.61 -4.43
N LYS A 319 15.34 -26.38 -5.73
CA LYS A 319 14.40 -25.55 -6.51
C LYS A 319 12.97 -26.10 -6.47
N PRO A 320 12.69 -27.39 -6.71
CA PRO A 320 11.33 -27.92 -6.61
C PRO A 320 10.75 -27.83 -5.19
N ALA A 321 11.58 -28.02 -4.15
CA ALA A 321 11.15 -27.91 -2.76
C ALA A 321 10.79 -26.47 -2.40
N VAL A 322 11.64 -25.50 -2.78
CA VAL A 322 11.38 -24.07 -2.60
C VAL A 322 10.14 -23.66 -3.39
N THR A 323 10.00 -24.07 -4.65
CA THR A 323 8.80 -23.79 -5.46
C THR A 323 7.53 -24.41 -4.87
N THR A 324 7.59 -25.65 -4.35
CA THR A 324 6.44 -26.32 -3.73
C THR A 324 6.05 -25.68 -2.41
N LEU A 325 7.05 -25.33 -1.59
CA LEU A 325 6.81 -24.61 -0.36
C LEU A 325 6.22 -23.24 -0.65
N LEU A 326 6.83 -22.48 -1.58
CA LEU A 326 6.31 -21.21 -2.08
C LEU A 326 4.85 -21.34 -2.50
N LYS A 327 4.46 -22.36 -3.28
CA LYS A 327 3.06 -22.64 -3.66
C LYS A 327 2.14 -22.95 -2.48
N THR A 328 2.67 -23.58 -1.43
CA THR A 328 1.92 -23.95 -0.23
C THR A 328 1.74 -22.75 0.70
N VAL A 329 2.73 -21.87 0.79
CA VAL A 329 2.73 -20.70 1.68
C VAL A 329 2.25 -19.43 0.98
N THR A 330 2.15 -19.44 -0.35
CA THR A 330 1.61 -18.31 -1.12
C THR A 330 0.16 -18.07 -0.78
N ALA A 331 -0.72 -19.06 -0.71
CA ALA A 331 -2.12 -18.78 -0.37
C ALA A 331 -2.28 -18.04 1.00
N PRO A 332 -1.61 -18.47 2.09
CA PRO A 332 -1.59 -17.71 3.36
C PRO A 332 -0.90 -16.34 3.27
N VAL A 333 0.24 -16.23 2.58
CA VAL A 333 1.00 -14.97 2.44
C VAL A 333 0.28 -13.98 1.53
N ASP A 334 -0.36 -14.45 0.48
CA ASP A 334 -1.21 -13.68 -0.43
C ASP A 334 -2.46 -13.21 0.30
N THR A 335 -3.07 -14.06 1.12
CA THR A 335 -4.21 -13.66 1.97
C THR A 335 -3.76 -12.62 3.01
N LEU A 336 -2.59 -12.79 3.62
CA LEU A 336 -2.02 -11.78 4.52
C LEU A 336 -1.76 -10.47 3.78
N LEU A 337 -1.08 -10.52 2.64
CA LEU A 337 -0.74 -9.36 1.84
C LEU A 337 -2.03 -8.65 1.40
N TYR A 338 -3.01 -9.38 0.86
CA TYR A 338 -4.32 -8.87 0.49
C TYR A 338 -5.06 -8.23 1.67
N ASN A 339 -5.19 -8.93 2.80
CA ASN A 339 -5.89 -8.39 3.97
C ASN A 339 -5.15 -7.20 4.59
N LEU A 340 -3.82 -7.21 4.55
CA LEU A 340 -3.00 -6.09 5.00
C LEU A 340 -3.23 -4.88 4.09
N LEU A 341 -3.13 -5.08 2.79
CA LEU A 341 -3.39 -4.08 1.77
C LEU A 341 -4.82 -3.52 1.85
N ASP A 342 -5.83 -4.37 1.97
CA ASP A 342 -7.25 -4.02 2.15
C ASP A 342 -7.50 -3.27 3.47
N THR A 343 -6.94 -3.73 4.59
CA THR A 343 -7.01 -3.04 5.89
C THR A 343 -6.31 -1.67 5.82
N LEU A 344 -5.26 -1.57 5.03
CA LEU A 344 -4.57 -0.32 4.74
C LEU A 344 -5.26 0.49 3.63
N GLY A 345 -6.32 0.00 2.99
CA GLY A 345 -6.91 0.62 1.80
C GLY A 345 -5.91 0.88 0.67
N VAL A 346 -4.79 0.13 0.65
CA VAL A 346 -3.78 0.18 -0.39
C VAL A 346 -3.99 -1.02 -1.26
N HIS A 347 -4.79 -0.86 -2.31
CA HIS A 347 -5.02 -1.95 -3.23
C HIS A 347 -3.97 -1.90 -4.36
N LEU A 348 -3.24 -3.00 -4.56
CA LEU A 348 -2.19 -3.04 -5.59
C LEU A 348 -2.81 -2.86 -6.96
N GLY A 349 -2.29 -1.91 -7.73
CA GLY A 349 -2.78 -1.65 -9.07
C GLY A 349 -4.26 -1.25 -9.12
N GLU A 350 -4.87 -0.77 -8.03
CA GLU A 350 -6.26 -0.31 -8.07
C GLU A 350 -6.33 1.21 -7.89
N ALA A 351 -7.38 1.80 -8.47
CA ALA A 351 -7.72 3.20 -8.25
C ALA A 351 -9.00 3.25 -7.42
N ASP A 352 -8.85 3.56 -6.13
CA ASP A 352 -9.97 3.80 -5.23
C ASP A 352 -10.52 5.21 -5.45
N VAL A 353 -11.75 5.27 -5.95
CA VAL A 353 -12.41 6.53 -6.24
C VAL A 353 -13.64 6.66 -5.37
N ARG A 354 -13.79 7.86 -4.81
CA ARG A 354 -14.98 8.24 -4.06
C ARG A 354 -15.41 9.65 -4.45
N VAL A 355 -16.71 9.82 -4.61
CA VAL A 355 -17.34 11.13 -4.77
C VAL A 355 -17.96 11.51 -3.43
N THR A 356 -17.45 12.57 -2.80
CA THR A 356 -17.89 13.02 -1.46
C THR A 356 -19.14 13.90 -1.50
N GLY A 357 -19.39 14.53 -2.64
CA GLY A 357 -20.60 15.30 -2.90
C GLY A 357 -20.63 15.79 -4.34
N ALA A 358 -21.82 16.05 -4.84
CA ALA A 358 -22.03 16.73 -6.12
C ALA A 358 -23.39 17.42 -6.11
N THR A 359 -23.48 18.54 -6.81
CA THR A 359 -24.70 19.35 -6.90
C THR A 359 -24.98 19.65 -8.37
N CYS A 360 -26.20 19.40 -8.83
CA CYS A 360 -26.65 19.90 -10.13
C CYS A 360 -27.13 21.35 -9.96
N GLY A 361 -26.41 22.30 -10.56
CA GLY A 361 -26.84 23.70 -10.64
C GLY A 361 -28.09 23.83 -11.52
N ARG A 362 -29.00 24.74 -11.17
CA ARG A 362 -30.06 25.22 -12.06
C ARG A 362 -29.67 26.61 -12.55
N ALA A 363 -29.72 26.84 -13.86
CA ALA A 363 -29.75 28.19 -14.38
C ALA A 363 -31.12 28.80 -14.06
N VAL A 364 -31.13 29.96 -13.40
CA VAL A 364 -32.36 30.72 -13.14
C VAL A 364 -32.26 31.98 -13.99
N LEU A 365 -33.15 32.09 -14.98
CA LEU A 365 -33.31 33.31 -15.74
C LEU A 365 -34.30 34.19 -14.96
N VAL A 366 -33.87 35.38 -14.57
CA VAL A 366 -34.76 36.43 -14.08
C VAL A 366 -34.85 37.50 -15.16
N GLN A 367 -36.08 37.92 -15.47
CA GLN A 367 -36.35 39.09 -16.29
C GLN A 367 -36.76 40.24 -15.38
#